data_AF-A0A3R7XCM3-F1
#
_entry.id   AF-A0A3R7XCM3-F1
#
_cell.length_a   1.000
_cell.length_b   1.000
_cell.length_c   1.000
_cell.angle_alpha   90.00
_cell.angle_beta   90.00
_cell.angle_gamma   90.00
#
_symmetry.space_group_name_H-M   'P 1'
#
loop_
_entity.id
_entity.type
_entity.pdbx_description
1 polymer ?
#
loop_
_entity_poly.entity_id
_entity_poly.type
_entity_poly.pdbx_seq_one_letter_code
_entity_poly.pdbx_strand_id
1 'polypeptide(L)'
;MNNFSLNRRAFLKSAGKASGFVVLAGGVVQLTSFNAWAAKKTSLDSHSAKTMLLVVKDMFPAKRFSDDLYMIAIDSLDSKAEKDESVKKTITDGVLAFDKKAGGKYIKASYKKRMAVLKSMEGQGFFNTMRGEMVNGFFNNKRVWDVAGWEGAAYDKGGYYLRGFQDADWPQPSKKASPKGWWE
;
A
#
# COMPACT_ATOMS: atom_id res chain seq x y z
N MET A 1 35.57 -25.76 22.85
CA MET A 1 34.18 -25.32 22.61
C MET A 1 34.18 -23.81 22.62
N ASN A 2 34.07 -23.16 21.45
CA ASN A 2 34.09 -21.70 21.36
C ASN A 2 32.69 -21.17 21.62
N ASN A 3 32.50 -20.48 22.74
CA ASN A 3 31.27 -19.75 23.04
C ASN A 3 31.14 -18.57 22.08
N PHE A 4 30.31 -18.72 21.04
CA PHE A 4 29.88 -17.58 20.22
C PHE A 4 28.93 -16.71 21.06
N SER A 5 29.47 -15.71 21.75
CA SER A 5 28.67 -14.67 22.37
C SER A 5 28.11 -13.76 21.28
N LEU A 6 26.89 -14.06 20.82
CA LEU A 6 26.16 -13.19 19.90
C LEU A 6 25.90 -11.84 20.59
N ASN A 7 26.64 -10.81 20.18
CA ASN A 7 26.44 -9.46 20.67
C ASN A 7 25.04 -8.99 20.28
N ARG A 8 24.16 -8.76 21.28
CA ARG A 8 22.77 -8.31 21.08
C ARG A 8 22.66 -7.13 20.13
N ARG A 9 23.61 -6.20 20.17
CA ARG A 9 23.64 -5.02 19.28
C ARG A 9 23.97 -5.40 17.84
N ALA A 10 24.92 -6.32 17.63
CA ALA A 10 25.25 -6.83 16.29
C ALA A 10 24.09 -7.67 15.73
N PHE A 11 23.48 -8.50 16.58
CA PHE A 11 22.28 -9.25 16.25
C PHE A 11 21.13 -8.32 15.86
N LEU A 12 20.81 -7.27 16.64
CA LEU A 12 19.72 -6.33 16.30
C LEU A 12 20.01 -5.52 15.04
N LYS A 13 21.27 -5.09 14.82
CA LYS A 13 21.67 -4.40 13.57
C LYS A 13 21.56 -5.30 12.34
N SER A 14 21.82 -6.60 12.49
CA SER A 14 21.68 -7.60 11.45
C SER A 14 20.23 -8.08 11.26
N ALA A 15 19.48 -8.21 12.36
CA ALA A 15 18.11 -8.72 12.38
C ALA A 15 17.12 -7.79 11.69
N GLY A 16 17.40 -6.48 11.68
CA GLY A 16 16.61 -5.51 10.90
C GLY A 16 16.58 -5.76 9.39
N LYS A 17 17.47 -6.62 8.86
CA LYS A 17 17.56 -6.98 7.43
C LYS A 17 17.52 -8.49 7.15
N ALA A 18 17.43 -9.34 8.18
CA ALA A 18 17.57 -10.78 8.01
C ALA A 18 16.21 -11.47 7.86
N SER A 19 16.00 -12.12 6.72
CA SER A 19 15.00 -13.18 6.62
C SER A 19 15.50 -14.40 7.40
N GLY A 20 14.75 -14.87 8.39
CA GLY A 20 15.04 -16.11 9.13
C GLY A 20 13.97 -17.18 8.88
N PHE A 21 14.13 -18.35 9.46
CA PHE A 21 13.08 -19.38 9.50
C PHE A 21 12.82 -19.77 10.95
N VAL A 22 11.55 -19.94 11.31
CA VAL A 22 11.12 -20.45 12.62
C VAL A 22 10.26 -21.68 12.41
N VAL A 23 10.54 -22.73 13.17
CA VAL A 23 9.71 -23.94 13.20
C VAL A 23 8.62 -23.73 14.27
N LEU A 24 7.36 -23.77 13.85
CA LEU A 24 6.19 -23.76 14.73
C LEU A 24 5.48 -25.11 14.61
N ALA A 25 4.54 -25.39 15.52
CA ALA A 25 3.76 -26.65 15.53
C ALA A 25 3.03 -26.93 14.20
N GLY A 26 2.81 -25.91 13.35
CA GLY A 26 2.22 -26.03 12.01
C GLY A 26 3.20 -26.01 10.84
N GLY A 27 4.52 -26.09 11.08
CA GLY A 27 5.56 -26.12 10.04
C GLY A 27 6.59 -24.97 10.11
N VAL A 28 7.44 -24.89 9.09
CA VAL A 28 8.50 -23.89 9.00
C VAL A 28 7.98 -22.59 8.38
N VAL A 29 8.12 -21.48 9.08
CA VAL A 29 7.71 -20.15 8.64
C VAL A 29 8.94 -19.28 8.41
N GLN A 30 9.05 -18.71 7.21
CA GLN A 30 10.08 -17.70 6.94
C GLN A 30 9.71 -16.39 7.64
N LEU A 31 10.49 -15.98 8.65
CA LEU A 31 10.39 -14.67 9.27
C LEU A 31 10.99 -13.65 8.31
N THR A 32 10.13 -12.86 7.69
CA THR A 32 10.49 -11.64 6.98
C THR A 32 9.89 -10.45 7.73
N SER A 33 10.48 -9.27 7.58
CA SER A 33 9.88 -8.01 8.09
C SER A 33 8.42 -7.86 7.65
N PHE A 34 8.12 -8.32 6.44
CA PHE A 34 6.77 -8.35 5.88
C PHE A 34 5.82 -9.31 6.62
N ASN A 35 6.25 -10.55 6.90
CA ASN A 35 5.42 -11.50 7.64
C ASN A 35 5.19 -11.04 9.08
N ALA A 36 6.20 -10.45 9.73
CA ALA A 36 6.08 -9.88 11.07
C ALA A 36 5.12 -8.68 11.11
N TRP A 37 5.20 -7.78 10.11
CA TRP A 37 4.26 -6.66 9.99
C TRP A 37 2.82 -7.14 9.82
N ALA A 38 2.58 -8.11 8.94
CA ALA A 38 1.23 -8.65 8.71
C ALA A 38 0.70 -9.39 9.94
N ALA A 39 1.57 -9.98 10.76
CA ALA A 39 1.16 -10.64 12.01
C ALA A 39 0.86 -9.66 13.15
N LYS A 40 1.33 -8.41 13.07
CA LYS A 40 1.11 -7.36 14.09
C LYS A 40 -0.22 -6.60 13.91
N LYS A 41 -1.02 -6.95 12.91
CA LYS A 41 -2.32 -6.31 12.66
C LYS A 41 -3.24 -6.53 13.86
N THR A 42 -4.01 -5.50 14.22
CA THR A 42 -4.87 -5.55 15.41
C THR A 42 -6.23 -6.16 15.07
N SER A 43 -6.77 -5.82 13.91
CA SER A 43 -8.16 -6.15 13.54
C SER A 43 -8.25 -7.15 12.40
N LEU A 44 -7.26 -7.17 11.52
CA LEU A 44 -7.20 -8.02 10.34
C LEU A 44 -6.22 -9.17 10.54
N ASP A 45 -6.50 -10.33 9.96
CA ASP A 45 -5.56 -11.44 9.99
C ASP A 45 -4.40 -11.24 8.98
N SER A 46 -3.32 -12.03 9.16
CA SER A 46 -2.12 -11.93 8.34
C SER A 46 -2.37 -12.21 6.85
N HIS A 47 -3.31 -13.10 6.51
CA HIS A 47 -3.65 -13.41 5.13
C HIS A 47 -4.44 -12.26 4.48
N SER A 48 -5.38 -11.67 5.21
CA SER A 48 -6.12 -10.49 4.78
C SER A 48 -5.17 -9.31 4.48
N ALA A 49 -4.26 -8.99 5.39
CA ALA A 49 -3.30 -7.90 5.19
C ALA A 49 -2.36 -8.13 3.99
N LYS A 50 -1.89 -9.36 3.79
CA LYS A 50 -1.04 -9.71 2.63
C LYS A 50 -1.81 -9.65 1.31
N THR A 51 -3.06 -10.11 1.32
CA THR A 51 -3.92 -10.05 0.14
C THR A 51 -4.22 -8.60 -0.23
N MET A 52 -4.58 -7.77 0.75
CA MET A 52 -4.80 -6.34 0.55
C MET A 52 -3.57 -5.64 -0.01
N LEU A 53 -2.36 -5.91 0.52
CA LEU A 53 -1.13 -5.33 -0.02
C LEU A 53 -0.93 -5.71 -1.49
N LEU A 54 -1.10 -6.99 -1.84
CA LEU A 54 -0.94 -7.43 -3.22
C LEU A 54 -2.00 -6.81 -4.13
N VAL A 55 -3.24 -6.68 -3.66
CA VAL A 55 -4.34 -6.02 -4.40
C VAL A 55 -4.00 -4.56 -4.69
N VAL A 56 -3.53 -3.77 -3.71
CA VAL A 56 -3.20 -2.35 -3.99
C VAL A 56 -2.01 -2.20 -4.93
N LYS A 57 -1.02 -3.10 -4.86
CA LYS A 57 0.11 -3.13 -5.78
C LYS A 57 -0.31 -3.53 -7.20
N ASP A 58 -1.25 -4.46 -7.31
CA ASP A 58 -1.85 -4.89 -8.57
C ASP A 58 -2.73 -3.76 -9.17
N MET A 59 -3.44 -2.98 -8.34
CA MET A 59 -4.27 -1.83 -8.76
C MET A 59 -3.45 -0.60 -9.18
N PHE A 60 -2.39 -0.29 -8.44
CA PHE A 60 -1.55 0.88 -8.64
C PHE A 60 -0.07 0.47 -8.76
N PRO A 61 0.31 -0.24 -9.83
CA PRO A 61 1.67 -0.74 -9.97
C PRO A 61 2.64 0.42 -10.22
N ALA A 62 3.59 0.62 -9.30
CA ALA A 62 4.64 1.63 -9.46
C ALA A 62 5.99 1.07 -9.02
N LYS A 63 6.97 1.07 -9.95
CA LYS A 63 8.33 0.56 -9.67
C LYS A 63 9.08 1.37 -8.61
N ARG A 64 8.75 2.66 -8.47
CA ARG A 64 9.43 3.59 -7.56
C ARG A 64 8.95 3.50 -6.10
N PHE A 65 7.77 2.93 -5.86
CA PHE A 65 7.23 2.84 -4.51
C PHE A 65 7.57 1.49 -3.89
N SER A 66 8.21 1.54 -2.73
CA SER A 66 8.53 0.38 -1.92
C SER A 66 7.30 -0.15 -1.18
N ASP A 67 7.34 -1.42 -0.79
CA ASP A 67 6.21 -2.09 -0.13
C ASP A 67 5.80 -1.40 1.18
N ASP A 68 6.75 -0.81 1.91
CA ASP A 68 6.47 -0.07 3.16
C ASP A 68 5.64 1.19 2.93
N LEU A 69 5.70 1.80 1.75
CA LEU A 69 4.79 2.90 1.40
C LEU A 69 3.37 2.37 1.20
N TYR A 70 3.19 1.26 0.47
CA TYR A 70 1.86 0.67 0.27
C TYR A 70 1.26 0.15 1.58
N MET A 71 2.11 -0.32 2.51
CA MET A 71 1.70 -0.77 3.83
C MET A 71 1.00 0.34 4.65
N ILE A 72 1.28 1.63 4.38
CA ILE A 72 0.59 2.77 5.02
C ILE A 72 -0.92 2.70 4.80
N ALA A 73 -1.37 2.36 3.58
CA ALA A 73 -2.79 2.23 3.28
C ALA A 73 -3.42 1.06 4.07
N ILE A 74 -2.70 -0.06 4.17
CA ILE A 74 -3.20 -1.24 4.88
C ILE A 74 -3.25 -0.99 6.39
N ASP A 75 -2.28 -0.28 6.95
CA ASP A 75 -2.23 0.10 8.37
C ASP A 75 -3.38 1.03 8.74
N SER A 76 -3.71 1.97 7.84
CA SER A 76 -4.86 2.84 7.99
C SER A 76 -6.18 2.06 7.95
N LEU A 77 -6.33 1.09 7.03
CA LEU A 77 -7.53 0.25 6.97
C LEU A 77 -7.66 -0.71 8.16
N ASP A 78 -6.56 -1.27 8.67
CA ASP A 78 -6.57 -2.07 9.90
C ASP A 78 -7.04 -1.22 11.09
N SER A 79 -6.56 0.02 11.20
CA SER A 79 -6.98 0.98 12.24
C SER A 79 -8.45 1.40 12.09
N LYS A 80 -8.98 1.47 10.87
CA LYS A 80 -10.41 1.75 10.60
C LYS A 80 -11.27 0.54 10.93
N ALA A 81 -10.82 -0.66 10.55
CA ALA A 81 -11.48 -1.92 10.87
C ALA A 81 -11.55 -2.19 12.38
N GLU A 82 -10.61 -1.66 13.16
CA GLU A 82 -10.66 -1.70 14.63
C GLU A 82 -11.83 -0.92 15.22
N LYS A 83 -12.20 0.18 14.55
CA LYS A 83 -13.22 1.13 15.02
C LYS A 83 -14.59 0.89 14.39
N ASP A 84 -14.63 0.18 13.26
CA ASP A 84 -15.83 -0.03 12.47
C ASP A 84 -15.89 -1.48 11.95
N GLU A 85 -16.78 -2.26 12.56
CA GLU A 85 -17.00 -3.66 12.20
C GLU A 85 -17.53 -3.82 10.75
N SER A 86 -18.21 -2.81 10.20
CA SER A 86 -18.69 -2.86 8.82
C SER A 86 -17.54 -2.79 7.81
N VAL A 87 -16.49 -2.01 8.12
CA VAL A 87 -15.24 -1.95 7.34
C VAL A 87 -14.52 -3.28 7.44
N LYS A 88 -14.37 -3.82 8.65
CA LYS A 88 -13.75 -5.13 8.87
C LYS A 88 -14.44 -6.23 8.07
N LYS A 89 -15.76 -6.31 8.15
CA LYS A 89 -16.58 -7.27 7.39
C LYS A 89 -16.40 -7.09 5.88
N THR A 90 -16.41 -5.85 5.38
CA THR A 90 -16.19 -5.56 3.95
C THR A 90 -14.83 -6.06 3.48
N ILE A 91 -13.79 -5.91 4.31
CA ILE A 91 -12.44 -6.39 4.01
C ILE A 91 -12.38 -7.92 4.02
N THR A 92 -12.88 -8.56 5.09
CA THR A 92 -12.80 -10.03 5.22
C THR A 92 -13.61 -10.73 4.13
N ASP A 93 -14.84 -10.26 3.86
CA ASP A 93 -15.69 -10.81 2.80
C ASP A 93 -15.07 -10.59 1.41
N GLY A 94 -14.46 -9.42 1.22
CA GLY A 94 -13.73 -9.07 0.01
C GLY A 94 -12.53 -9.97 -0.28
N VAL A 95 -11.69 -10.21 0.72
CA VAL A 95 -10.54 -11.11 0.62
C VAL A 95 -10.98 -12.52 0.27
N LEU A 96 -12.03 -13.04 0.93
CA LEU A 96 -12.60 -14.35 0.61
C LEU A 96 -13.14 -14.41 -0.83
N ALA A 97 -13.79 -13.35 -1.32
CA ALA A 97 -14.26 -13.28 -2.68
C ALA A 97 -13.11 -13.28 -3.71
N PHE A 98 -12.03 -12.56 -3.43
CA PHE A 98 -10.81 -12.56 -4.24
C PHE A 98 -10.18 -13.95 -4.30
N ASP A 99 -10.03 -14.61 -3.16
CA ASP A 99 -9.52 -15.97 -3.09
C ASP A 99 -10.39 -16.97 -3.87
N LYS A 100 -11.71 -16.91 -3.67
CA LYS A 100 -12.66 -17.77 -4.39
C LYS A 100 -12.52 -17.61 -5.90
N LYS A 101 -12.46 -16.38 -6.41
CA LYS A 101 -12.29 -16.12 -7.85
C LYS A 101 -10.90 -16.49 -8.37
N ALA A 102 -9.88 -16.43 -7.52
CA ALA A 102 -8.54 -16.90 -7.82
C ALA A 102 -8.43 -18.44 -7.89
N GLY A 103 -9.40 -19.17 -7.33
CA GLY A 103 -9.37 -20.64 -7.22
C GLY A 103 -8.49 -21.12 -6.05
N GLY A 104 -8.34 -20.28 -5.02
CA GLY A 104 -7.42 -20.48 -3.90
C GLY A 104 -6.88 -19.15 -3.41
N LYS A 105 -5.84 -19.14 -2.57
CA LYS A 105 -5.28 -17.88 -2.05
C LYS A 105 -4.83 -16.96 -3.20
N TYR A 106 -5.37 -15.74 -3.28
CA TYR A 106 -5.06 -14.73 -4.29
C TYR A 106 -3.55 -14.45 -4.36
N ILE A 107 -2.88 -14.42 -3.20
CA ILE A 107 -1.43 -14.24 -3.08
C ILE A 107 -0.59 -15.35 -3.73
N LYS A 108 -1.18 -16.52 -4.00
CA LYS A 108 -0.53 -17.64 -4.69
C LYS A 108 -0.90 -17.70 -6.18
N ALA A 109 -1.85 -16.88 -6.63
CA ALA A 109 -2.30 -16.91 -8.01
C ALA A 109 -1.28 -16.22 -8.94
N SER A 110 -1.20 -16.72 -10.19
CA SER A 110 -0.37 -16.11 -11.23
C SER A 110 -0.83 -14.69 -11.53
N TYR A 111 0.09 -13.83 -11.99
CA TYR A 111 -0.23 -12.44 -12.32
C TYR A 111 -1.43 -12.32 -13.28
N LYS A 112 -1.46 -13.12 -14.35
CA LYS A 112 -2.58 -13.16 -15.31
C LYS A 112 -3.92 -13.46 -14.61
N LYS A 113 -3.94 -14.42 -13.69
CA LYS A 113 -5.14 -14.77 -12.93
C LYS A 113 -5.54 -13.64 -11.98
N ARG A 114 -4.58 -13.03 -11.30
CA ARG A 114 -4.81 -11.88 -10.41
C ARG A 114 -5.43 -10.69 -11.14
N MET A 115 -4.90 -10.33 -12.30
CA MET A 115 -5.49 -9.27 -13.14
C MET A 115 -6.93 -9.59 -13.57
N ALA A 116 -7.21 -10.84 -13.94
CA ALA A 116 -8.58 -11.26 -14.30
C ALA A 116 -9.54 -11.18 -13.10
N VAL A 117 -9.08 -11.60 -11.91
CA VAL A 117 -9.86 -11.45 -10.67
C VAL A 117 -10.11 -9.99 -10.37
N LEU A 118 -9.06 -9.15 -10.36
CA LEU A 118 -9.13 -7.74 -10.06
C LEU A 118 -10.14 -7.02 -10.95
N LYS A 119 -10.04 -7.23 -12.27
CA LYS A 119 -11.00 -6.69 -13.25
C LYS A 119 -12.43 -7.13 -12.97
N SER A 120 -12.63 -8.40 -12.61
CA SER A 120 -13.96 -8.94 -12.29
C SER A 120 -14.54 -8.47 -10.94
N MET A 121 -13.75 -7.74 -10.15
CA MET A 121 -14.11 -7.20 -8.85
C MET A 121 -14.22 -5.67 -8.88
N GLU A 122 -13.98 -5.03 -10.03
CA GLU A 122 -14.16 -3.59 -10.21
C GLU A 122 -15.59 -3.16 -9.80
N GLY A 123 -15.67 -2.04 -9.06
CA GLY A 123 -16.94 -1.50 -8.57
C GLY A 123 -17.52 -2.22 -7.34
N GLN A 124 -16.96 -3.35 -6.92
CA GLN A 124 -17.38 -4.04 -5.70
C GLN A 124 -16.89 -3.33 -4.43
N GLY A 125 -17.56 -3.56 -3.31
CA GLY A 125 -17.28 -2.90 -2.03
C GLY A 125 -15.80 -2.92 -1.63
N PHE A 126 -15.21 -4.11 -1.52
CA PHE A 126 -13.80 -4.25 -1.18
C PHE A 126 -12.85 -3.56 -2.17
N PHE A 127 -13.09 -3.68 -3.49
CA PHE A 127 -12.28 -3.00 -4.50
C PHE A 127 -12.32 -1.47 -4.31
N ASN A 128 -13.53 -0.93 -4.08
CA ASN A 128 -13.71 0.51 -3.87
C ASN A 128 -13.09 0.97 -2.54
N THR A 129 -13.17 0.15 -1.47
CA THR A 129 -12.48 0.42 -0.20
C THR A 129 -10.98 0.52 -0.40
N MET A 130 -10.35 -0.46 -1.07
CA MET A 130 -8.92 -0.44 -1.36
C MET A 130 -8.52 0.75 -2.24
N ARG A 131 -9.31 1.03 -3.29
CA ARG A 131 -9.09 2.20 -4.17
C ARG A 131 -9.18 3.51 -3.40
N GLY A 132 -10.22 3.67 -2.59
CA GLY A 132 -10.46 4.87 -1.80
C GLY A 132 -9.34 5.12 -0.80
N GLU A 133 -8.83 4.06 -0.15
CA GLU A 133 -7.70 4.19 0.75
C GLU A 133 -6.41 4.58 0.02
N MET A 134 -6.18 4.05 -1.18
CA MET A 134 -5.03 4.47 -1.96
C MET A 134 -5.08 5.97 -2.28
N VAL A 135 -6.25 6.51 -2.60
CA VAL A 135 -6.43 7.95 -2.84
C VAL A 135 -6.25 8.77 -1.55
N ASN A 136 -6.96 8.40 -0.48
CA ASN A 136 -7.08 9.24 0.71
C ASN A 136 -5.94 9.04 1.72
N GLY A 137 -5.32 7.85 1.73
CA GLY A 137 -4.27 7.47 2.67
C GLY A 137 -2.90 7.45 2.00
N PHE A 138 -2.73 6.65 0.94
CA PHE A 138 -1.42 6.51 0.29
C PHE A 138 -1.00 7.76 -0.48
N PHE A 139 -1.82 8.24 -1.42
CA PHE A 139 -1.48 9.40 -2.23
C PHE A 139 -1.55 10.74 -1.46
N ASN A 140 -2.12 10.74 -0.26
CA ASN A 140 -2.14 11.88 0.64
C ASN A 140 -1.02 11.81 1.71
N ASN A 141 0.02 11.00 1.49
CA ASN A 141 1.11 10.83 2.44
C ASN A 141 2.39 11.55 1.99
N LYS A 142 2.98 12.37 2.87
CA LYS A 142 4.24 13.09 2.59
C LYS A 142 5.38 12.18 2.14
N ARG A 143 5.54 10.99 2.72
CA ARG A 143 6.58 10.04 2.31
C ARG A 143 6.39 9.55 0.87
N VAL A 144 5.14 9.42 0.43
CA VAL A 144 4.82 9.08 -0.96
C VAL A 144 5.16 10.26 -1.87
N TRP A 145 4.88 11.50 -1.45
CA TRP A 145 5.22 12.71 -2.21
C TRP A 145 6.72 12.85 -2.42
N ASP A 146 7.51 12.64 -1.37
CA ASP A 146 8.98 12.71 -1.43
C ASP A 146 9.55 11.73 -2.46
N VAL A 147 9.05 10.49 -2.49
CA VAL A 147 9.47 9.46 -3.45
C VAL A 147 8.89 9.71 -4.85
N ALA A 148 7.71 10.31 -4.93
CA ALA A 148 7.07 10.63 -6.20
C ALA A 148 7.65 11.88 -6.88
N GLY A 149 8.40 12.70 -6.14
CA GLY A 149 8.86 14.02 -6.58
C GLY A 149 7.73 15.05 -6.64
N TRP A 150 6.70 14.90 -5.81
CA TRP A 150 5.58 15.84 -5.76
C TRP A 150 5.87 16.98 -4.79
N GLU A 151 5.50 18.20 -5.16
CA GLU A 151 5.76 19.41 -4.35
C GLU A 151 4.95 19.50 -3.04
N GLY A 152 4.06 18.53 -2.80
CA GLY A 152 3.36 18.35 -1.54
C GLY A 152 1.99 19.01 -1.48
N ALA A 153 1.62 19.61 -0.36
CA ALA A 153 0.31 20.24 -0.20
C ALA A 153 0.24 21.58 -0.96
N ALA A 154 -0.88 21.79 -1.66
CA ALA A 154 -1.13 23.02 -2.41
C ALA A 154 -2.10 23.97 -1.68
N TYR A 155 -3.04 23.41 -0.91
CA TYR A 155 -4.20 24.13 -0.38
C TYR A 155 -3.81 25.23 0.62
N ASP A 156 -2.95 24.89 1.58
CA ASP A 156 -2.42 25.80 2.61
C ASP A 156 -1.55 26.92 2.03
N LYS A 157 -1.15 26.77 0.77
CA LYS A 157 -0.28 27.70 0.07
C LYS A 157 -0.97 28.39 -1.12
N GLY A 158 -2.30 28.35 -1.22
CA GLY A 158 -3.04 29.06 -2.28
C GLY A 158 -2.91 28.46 -3.69
N GLY A 159 -2.62 27.16 -3.80
CA GLY A 159 -2.48 26.46 -5.08
C GLY A 159 -1.08 26.56 -5.69
N TYR A 160 -0.89 25.97 -6.88
CA TYR A 160 0.42 25.90 -7.57
C TYR A 160 0.65 27.01 -8.62
N TYR A 161 -0.24 28.01 -8.71
CA TYR A 161 -0.18 29.03 -9.76
C TYR A 161 1.20 29.68 -9.93
N LEU A 162 1.87 30.01 -8.81
CA LEU A 162 3.23 30.59 -8.77
C LEU A 162 4.26 29.63 -8.14
N ARG A 163 3.99 28.33 -8.13
CA ARG A 163 4.89 27.30 -7.57
C ARG A 163 4.85 26.05 -8.43
N GLY A 164 5.70 25.94 -9.44
CA GLY A 164 5.87 24.69 -10.18
C GLY A 164 4.84 24.41 -11.29
N PHE A 165 3.59 24.90 -11.22
CA PHE A 165 2.60 24.60 -12.27
C PHE A 165 3.04 25.11 -13.65
N GLN A 166 3.66 26.28 -13.69
CA GLN A 166 4.17 26.89 -14.93
C GLN A 166 5.53 26.32 -15.36
N ASP A 167 6.21 25.54 -14.50
CA ASP A 167 7.53 24.97 -14.77
C ASP A 167 7.43 23.66 -15.57
N ALA A 168 6.22 23.16 -15.78
CA ALA A 168 5.99 21.93 -16.52
C ALA A 168 6.26 22.14 -18.03
N ASP A 169 7.04 21.23 -18.62
CA ASP A 169 7.49 21.27 -20.02
C ASP A 169 6.43 20.75 -21.01
N TRP A 170 5.15 20.99 -20.73
CA TRP A 170 4.05 20.65 -21.62
C TRP A 170 3.81 21.81 -22.61
N PRO A 171 3.27 21.52 -23.81
CA PRO A 171 2.97 22.57 -24.78
C PRO A 171 2.10 23.66 -24.15
N GLN A 172 2.63 24.88 -24.16
CA GLN A 172 1.93 26.00 -23.55
C GLN A 172 0.67 26.32 -24.35
N PRO A 173 -0.52 26.36 -23.70
CA PRO A 173 -1.76 26.65 -24.39
C PRO A 173 -1.73 28.05 -25.02
N SER A 174 -2.39 28.23 -26.16
CA SER A 174 -2.51 29.55 -26.79
C SER A 174 -3.13 30.57 -25.84
N LYS A 175 -2.84 31.87 -26.00
CA LYS A 175 -3.46 32.94 -25.18
C LYS A 175 -4.99 32.93 -25.19
N LYS A 176 -5.62 32.42 -26.26
CA LYS A 176 -7.07 32.24 -26.34
C LYS A 176 -7.56 31.10 -25.43
N ALA A 177 -6.76 30.06 -25.26
CA ALA A 177 -7.06 28.90 -24.40
C ALA A 177 -6.63 29.13 -22.94
N SER A 178 -5.68 30.04 -22.69
CA SER A 178 -5.26 30.48 -21.36
C SER A 178 -5.30 32.01 -21.27
N PRO A 179 -6.49 32.62 -21.23
CA PRO A 179 -6.63 34.07 -21.03
C PRO A 179 -6.08 34.49 -19.67
N LYS A 180 -5.75 35.78 -19.53
CA LYS A 180 -5.27 36.34 -18.26
C LYS A 180 -6.27 36.09 -17.13
N GLY A 181 -5.74 35.81 -15.95
CA GLY A 181 -6.55 35.75 -14.73
C GLY A 181 -7.20 37.09 -14.43
N TRP A 182 -8.30 37.09 -13.68
CA TRP A 182 -9.03 38.31 -13.31
C TRP A 182 -8.26 39.27 -12.40
N TRP A 183 -7.06 38.85 -11.96
CA TRP A 183 -6.15 39.58 -11.07
C TRP A 183 -4.95 40.21 -11.79
N GLU A 184 -4.83 40.06 -13.12
CA GLU A 184 -3.77 40.61 -13.99
C GLU A 184 -4.28 41.70 -14.94
#